data_AF-A0A8T7HW52-F1
#
_entry.id   AF-A0A8T7HW52-F1
#
_cell.length_a   1.000
_cell.length_b   1.000
_cell.length_c   1.000
_cell.angle_alpha   90.00
_cell.angle_beta   90.00
_cell.angle_gamma   90.00
#
_symmetry.space_group_name_H-M   'P 1'
#
loop_
_entity.id
_entity.type
_entity.pdbx_description
1 polymer ?
#
loop_
_entity_poly.entity_id
_entity_poly.type
_entity_poly.pdbx_seq_one_letter_code
_entity_poly.pdbx_strand_id
1 'polypeptide(L)'
;RHVFYLTDAIDTVVAVAVVIAEGALPEALAAAVQFGQRRVRGHLVAQALTLHLQQPQWCTDLSWRIQRIAVLASERRKGHGLALLSAIRQAAEAANVTYLSSSFGLTAELIRFWQQAGFQLSRVGITRDKTSGCHSVMLVRILAEAPALVASMSELFARIRILLRRELKSIKAHDVVALMPCLPKTKGIKSPEVYLPSLAARLNLMHEHRLPLADFALEVQRLMMCVAEHPQLLSDAGASAELALLVAYYWQTKSLEELQIEFKVTGQKQLQSRLAAAVKHLLDWISE
;
A
#
# COMPACT_ATOMS: atom_id res chain seq x y z
N ARG A 1 -0.55 22.59 -15.57
CA ARG A 1 0.64 21.78 -15.17
C ARG A 1 1.47 22.66 -14.26
N HIS A 2 1.81 22.18 -13.08
CA HIS A 2 2.60 22.90 -12.08
C HIS A 2 3.97 22.22 -11.92
N VAL A 3 5.01 23.00 -11.65
CA VAL A 3 6.34 22.49 -11.33
C VAL A 3 6.72 23.04 -9.97
N PHE A 4 7.05 22.14 -9.06
CA PHE A 4 7.55 22.47 -7.73
C PHE A 4 9.01 22.05 -7.66
N TYR A 5 9.83 22.84 -6.99
CA TYR A 5 11.24 22.51 -6.77
C TYR A 5 11.69 22.99 -5.39
N LEU A 6 12.75 22.37 -4.89
CA LEU A 6 13.49 22.82 -3.71
C LEU A 6 14.91 23.16 -4.12
N THR A 7 15.43 24.25 -3.59
CA THR A 7 16.83 24.65 -3.71
C THR A 7 17.57 24.45 -2.39
N ASP A 8 18.89 24.28 -2.47
CA ASP A 8 19.77 24.39 -1.31
C ASP A 8 20.11 25.87 -1.00
N ALA A 9 21.01 26.09 -0.04
CA ALA A 9 21.41 27.42 0.40
C ALA A 9 22.17 28.25 -0.66
N ILE A 10 22.61 27.62 -1.76
CA ILE A 10 23.30 28.28 -2.87
C ILE A 10 22.47 28.25 -4.16
N ASP A 11 21.14 28.14 -4.03
CA ASP A 11 20.16 28.15 -5.12
C ASP A 11 20.27 27.00 -6.15
N THR A 12 20.90 25.89 -5.78
CA THR A 12 20.95 24.70 -6.63
C THR A 12 19.69 23.85 -6.43
N VAL A 13 19.02 23.47 -7.53
CA VAL A 13 17.81 22.62 -7.46
C VAL A 13 18.18 21.20 -6.99
N VAL A 14 17.73 20.82 -5.79
CA VAL A 14 17.98 19.52 -5.17
C VAL A 14 16.83 18.53 -5.34
N ALA A 15 15.61 19.03 -5.54
CA ALA A 15 14.43 18.21 -5.79
C ALA A 15 13.45 18.93 -6.73
N VAL A 16 12.74 18.15 -7.56
CA VAL A 16 11.74 18.65 -8.50
C VAL A 16 10.55 17.70 -8.58
N ALA A 17 9.36 18.28 -8.75
CA ALA A 17 8.12 17.54 -8.97
C ALA A 17 7.29 18.19 -10.07
N VAL A 18 6.69 17.35 -10.91
CA VAL A 18 5.76 17.75 -11.95
C VAL A 18 4.36 17.30 -11.55
N VAL A 19 3.45 18.27 -11.45
CA VAL A 19 2.06 18.06 -11.02
C VAL A 19 1.11 18.43 -12.15
N ILE A 20 0.08 17.61 -12.35
CA ILE A 20 -0.95 17.80 -13.39
C ILE A 20 -2.32 17.79 -12.72
N ALA A 21 -3.16 18.76 -13.06
CA ALA A 21 -4.55 18.75 -12.64
C ALA A 21 -5.31 17.64 -13.37
N GLU A 22 -6.09 16.86 -12.62
CA GLU A 22 -7.02 15.86 -13.10
C GLU A 22 -8.40 16.09 -12.44
N GLY A 23 -9.40 15.33 -12.86
CA GLY A 23 -10.80 15.56 -12.47
C GLY A 23 -11.39 16.86 -13.02
N ALA A 24 -12.27 17.52 -12.24
CA ALA A 24 -13.08 18.68 -12.66
C ALA A 24 -13.85 18.45 -13.97
N LEU A 25 -14.26 17.20 -14.23
CA LEU A 25 -14.99 16.83 -15.43
C LEU A 25 -16.49 17.08 -15.26
N PRO A 26 -17.21 17.43 -16.34
CA PRO A 26 -18.67 17.50 -16.33
C PRO A 26 -19.28 16.16 -15.88
N GLU A 27 -20.38 16.21 -15.12
CA GLU A 27 -21.05 15.01 -14.57
C GLU A 27 -21.37 13.98 -15.65
N ALA A 28 -21.89 14.41 -16.80
CA ALA A 28 -22.19 13.52 -17.92
C ALA A 28 -20.96 12.75 -18.43
N LEU A 29 -19.77 13.39 -18.42
CA LEU A 29 -18.53 12.74 -18.82
C LEU A 29 -18.00 11.80 -17.72
N ALA A 30 -18.11 12.20 -16.45
CA ALA A 30 -17.77 11.35 -15.31
C ALA A 30 -18.64 10.08 -15.27
N ALA A 31 -19.94 10.19 -15.55
CA ALA A 31 -20.85 9.05 -15.68
C ALA A 31 -20.43 8.13 -16.85
N ALA A 32 -20.13 8.68 -18.02
CA ALA A 32 -19.66 7.88 -19.15
C ALA A 32 -18.33 7.14 -18.83
N VAL A 33 -17.44 7.77 -18.06
CA VAL A 33 -16.21 7.12 -17.55
C VAL A 33 -16.54 6.00 -16.56
N GLN A 34 -17.49 6.21 -15.64
CA GLN A 34 -17.92 5.21 -14.66
C GLN A 34 -18.39 3.91 -15.32
N PHE A 35 -19.11 4.04 -16.45
CA PHE A 35 -19.58 2.91 -17.25
C PHE A 35 -18.55 2.37 -18.26
N GLY A 36 -17.32 2.91 -18.27
CA GLY A 36 -16.26 2.49 -19.19
C GLY A 36 -16.50 2.90 -20.66
N GLN A 37 -17.46 3.78 -20.93
CA GLN A 37 -17.83 4.22 -22.28
C GLN A 37 -16.88 5.28 -22.85
N ARG A 38 -16.18 6.01 -21.97
CA ARG A 38 -15.24 7.07 -22.35
C ARG A 38 -13.93 6.94 -21.59
N ARG A 39 -12.85 7.30 -22.28
CA ARG A 39 -11.50 7.45 -21.73
C ARG A 39 -11.02 8.87 -21.98
N VAL A 40 -10.89 9.67 -20.93
CA VAL A 40 -10.57 11.10 -21.05
C VAL A 40 -9.06 11.30 -20.99
N ARG A 41 -8.51 11.98 -22.00
CA ARG A 41 -7.05 12.23 -22.09
C ARG A 41 -6.63 13.14 -20.96
N GLY A 42 -5.58 12.75 -20.23
CA GLY A 42 -4.97 13.58 -19.19
C GLY A 42 -5.49 13.34 -17.77
N HIS A 43 -6.54 12.52 -17.57
CA HIS A 43 -7.17 12.26 -16.27
C HIS A 43 -6.90 10.82 -15.80
N LEU A 44 -5.64 10.38 -15.79
CA LEU A 44 -5.25 8.97 -15.65
C LEU A 44 -5.79 8.32 -14.36
N VAL A 45 -5.53 8.94 -13.21
CA VAL A 45 -5.92 8.35 -11.92
C VAL A 45 -7.39 8.63 -11.65
N ALA A 46 -7.85 9.86 -11.87
CA ALA A 46 -9.26 10.23 -11.72
C ALA A 46 -10.21 9.24 -12.43
N GLN A 47 -9.97 8.98 -13.73
CA GLN A 47 -10.83 8.08 -14.50
C GLN A 47 -10.70 6.61 -14.08
N ALA A 48 -9.50 6.18 -13.67
CA ALA A 48 -9.30 4.82 -13.20
C ALA A 48 -10.03 4.57 -11.88
N LEU A 49 -10.00 5.54 -10.96
CA LEU A 49 -10.70 5.44 -9.69
C LEU A 49 -12.22 5.51 -9.87
N THR A 50 -12.73 6.39 -10.74
CA THR A 50 -14.16 6.40 -11.08
C THR A 50 -14.63 5.04 -11.63
N LEU A 51 -13.88 4.45 -12.56
CA LEU A 51 -14.21 3.15 -13.14
C LEU A 51 -14.13 2.00 -12.12
N HIS A 52 -13.14 1.98 -11.23
CA HIS A 52 -12.90 0.84 -10.34
C HIS A 52 -13.59 0.93 -8.98
N LEU A 53 -13.75 2.14 -8.45
CA LEU A 53 -14.41 2.40 -7.18
C LEU A 53 -15.86 2.82 -7.36
N GLN A 54 -16.33 2.96 -8.61
CA GLN A 54 -17.72 3.27 -8.96
C GLN A 54 -18.24 4.54 -8.29
N GLN A 55 -17.36 5.54 -8.17
CA GLN A 55 -17.67 6.83 -7.55
C GLN A 55 -17.32 7.96 -8.55
N PRO A 56 -18.32 8.64 -9.13
CA PRO A 56 -18.12 9.75 -10.08
C PRO A 56 -17.26 10.90 -9.55
N GLN A 57 -17.29 11.14 -8.23
CA GLN A 57 -16.56 12.21 -7.56
C GLN A 57 -15.06 12.18 -7.81
N TRP A 58 -14.46 11.00 -8.05
CA TRP A 58 -13.06 10.92 -8.45
C TRP A 58 -12.76 11.70 -9.75
N CYS A 59 -13.75 11.85 -10.65
CA CYS A 59 -13.65 12.60 -11.90
C CYS A 59 -14.27 14.00 -11.84
N THR A 60 -15.32 14.23 -11.03
CA THR A 60 -15.94 15.56 -10.94
C THR A 60 -15.16 16.49 -10.01
N ASP A 61 -14.48 15.96 -9.00
CA ASP A 61 -13.72 16.76 -8.05
C ASP A 61 -12.38 17.19 -8.67
N LEU A 62 -11.91 18.39 -8.33
CA LEU A 62 -10.58 18.83 -8.74
C LEU A 62 -9.52 18.04 -7.98
N SER A 63 -8.55 17.48 -8.70
CA SER A 63 -7.47 16.70 -8.13
C SER A 63 -6.13 17.03 -8.76
N TRP A 64 -5.03 16.81 -8.03
CA TRP A 64 -3.69 16.97 -8.57
C TRP A 64 -2.95 15.64 -8.55
N ARG A 65 -2.49 15.19 -9.72
CA ARG A 65 -1.61 14.03 -9.83
C ARG A 65 -0.15 14.48 -9.85
N ILE A 66 0.63 13.97 -8.91
CA ILE A 66 2.09 14.04 -8.98
C ILE A 66 2.54 13.06 -10.07
N GLN A 67 2.87 13.59 -11.25
CA GLN A 67 3.29 12.79 -12.40
C GLN A 67 4.73 12.29 -12.24
N ARG A 68 5.61 13.14 -11.72
CA ARG A 68 7.01 12.81 -11.45
C ARG A 68 7.47 13.55 -10.21
N ILE A 69 8.34 12.90 -9.45
CA ILE A 69 9.10 13.49 -8.36
C ILE A 69 10.51 12.92 -8.43
N ALA A 70 11.52 13.77 -8.30
CA ALA A 70 12.91 13.40 -8.34
C ALA A 70 13.70 14.21 -7.31
N VAL A 71 14.65 13.55 -6.66
CA VAL A 71 15.62 14.14 -5.74
C VAL A 71 17.01 13.76 -6.26
N LEU A 72 17.94 14.72 -6.27
CA LEU A 72 19.35 14.46 -6.62
C LEU A 72 19.88 13.28 -5.81
N ALA A 73 20.67 12.41 -6.44
CA ALA A 73 21.09 11.16 -5.83
C ALA A 73 21.85 11.36 -4.49
N SER A 74 22.72 12.36 -4.43
CA SER A 74 23.47 12.76 -3.23
C SER A 74 22.59 13.34 -2.10
N GLU A 75 21.38 13.76 -2.44
CA GLU A 75 20.43 14.44 -1.55
C GLU A 75 19.28 13.51 -1.13
N ARG A 76 19.25 12.26 -1.60
CA ARG A 76 18.23 11.28 -1.21
C ARG A 76 18.34 10.96 0.28
N ARG A 77 17.20 10.57 0.87
CA ARG A 77 17.06 10.18 2.29
C ARG A 77 17.36 11.30 3.31
N LYS A 78 17.56 12.54 2.86
CA LYS A 78 17.68 13.75 3.71
C LYS A 78 16.34 14.49 3.92
N GLY A 79 15.21 13.89 3.53
CA GLY A 79 13.87 14.47 3.74
C GLY A 79 13.35 15.40 2.63
N HIS A 80 14.17 15.80 1.66
CA HIS A 80 13.77 16.74 0.59
C HIS A 80 12.53 16.31 -0.20
N GLY A 81 12.40 15.03 -0.52
CA GLY A 81 11.22 14.52 -1.23
C GLY A 81 9.92 14.69 -0.42
N LEU A 82 9.97 14.49 0.90
CA LEU A 82 8.83 14.69 1.79
C LEU A 82 8.53 16.18 1.98
N ALA A 83 9.56 17.01 2.10
CA ALA A 83 9.40 18.47 2.16
C ALA A 83 8.71 19.01 0.89
N LEU A 84 9.10 18.51 -0.29
CA LEU A 84 8.48 18.88 -1.56
C LEU A 84 7.01 18.43 -1.65
N LEU A 85 6.70 17.21 -1.19
CA LEU A 85 5.30 16.75 -1.11
C LEU A 85 4.46 17.57 -0.11
N SER A 86 5.06 18.01 0.99
CA SER A 86 4.40 18.90 1.97
C SER A 86 4.06 20.25 1.34
N ALA A 87 4.98 20.85 0.59
CA ALA A 87 4.73 22.10 -0.13
C ALA A 87 3.64 21.95 -1.21
N ILE A 88 3.67 20.84 -1.97
CA ILE A 88 2.61 20.52 -2.95
C ILE A 88 1.25 20.39 -2.25
N ARG A 89 1.19 19.72 -1.10
CA ARG A 89 -0.03 19.58 -0.31
C ARG A 89 -0.60 20.94 0.10
N GLN A 90 0.23 21.82 0.68
CA GLN A 90 -0.21 23.15 1.10
C GLN A 90 -0.74 23.99 -0.07
N ALA A 91 -0.04 23.96 -1.21
CA ALA A 91 -0.49 24.65 -2.42
C ALA A 91 -1.81 24.07 -2.98
N ALA A 92 -2.00 22.74 -2.88
CA ALA A 92 -3.22 22.07 -3.31
C ALA A 92 -4.41 22.42 -2.40
N GLU A 93 -4.20 22.45 -1.08
CA GLU A 93 -5.20 22.87 -0.09
C GLU A 93 -5.62 24.33 -0.34
N ALA A 94 -4.66 25.24 -0.57
CA ALA A 94 -4.96 26.64 -0.91
C ALA A 94 -5.72 26.80 -2.24
N ALA A 95 -5.59 25.84 -3.15
CA ALA A 95 -6.28 25.81 -4.44
C ALA A 95 -7.61 25.02 -4.41
N ASN A 96 -8.11 24.64 -3.22
CA ASN A 96 -9.33 23.83 -3.04
C ASN A 96 -9.30 22.50 -3.83
N VAL A 97 -8.13 21.89 -3.92
CA VAL A 97 -7.98 20.55 -4.52
C VAL A 97 -8.49 19.51 -3.54
N THR A 98 -9.42 18.65 -3.97
CA THR A 98 -10.05 17.65 -3.11
C THR A 98 -9.08 16.54 -2.71
N TYR A 99 -8.23 16.09 -3.63
CA TYR A 99 -7.26 15.04 -3.35
C TYR A 99 -5.99 15.12 -4.22
N LEU A 100 -4.88 14.64 -3.67
CA LEU A 100 -3.65 14.35 -4.40
C LEU A 100 -3.62 12.89 -4.84
N SER A 101 -2.95 12.62 -5.96
CA SER A 101 -2.74 11.25 -6.41
C SER A 101 -1.37 11.01 -7.04
N SER A 102 -0.98 9.75 -7.15
CA SER A 102 0.21 9.32 -7.89
C SER A 102 -0.01 7.92 -8.47
N SER A 103 0.69 7.62 -9.56
CA SER A 103 0.71 6.26 -10.14
C SER A 103 2.10 5.90 -10.65
N PHE A 104 2.60 4.74 -10.23
CA PHE A 104 3.96 4.27 -10.48
C PHE A 104 4.07 2.74 -10.36
N GLY A 105 5.20 2.17 -10.74
CA GLY A 105 5.48 0.73 -10.57
C GLY A 105 5.72 0.36 -9.11
N LEU A 106 5.04 -0.66 -8.63
CA LEU A 106 5.11 -1.15 -7.25
C LEU A 106 6.53 -1.56 -6.87
N THR A 107 7.09 -0.87 -5.88
CA THR A 107 8.29 -1.29 -5.13
C THR A 107 8.12 -0.89 -3.67
N ALA A 108 8.63 -1.71 -2.74
CA ALA A 108 8.56 -1.42 -1.31
C ALA A 108 9.15 -0.05 -0.92
N GLU A 109 10.24 0.39 -1.57
CA GLU A 109 10.86 1.69 -1.30
C GLU A 109 9.93 2.85 -1.64
N LEU A 110 9.34 2.83 -2.85
CA LEU A 110 8.41 3.90 -3.26
C LEU A 110 7.16 3.90 -2.38
N ILE A 111 6.58 2.73 -2.09
CA ILE A 111 5.39 2.67 -1.22
C ILE A 111 5.66 3.31 0.14
N ARG A 112 6.78 2.98 0.79
CA ARG A 112 7.16 3.59 2.07
C ARG A 112 7.32 5.11 1.97
N PHE A 113 7.94 5.62 0.91
CA PHE A 113 8.07 7.05 0.67
C PHE A 113 6.70 7.75 0.62
N TRP A 114 5.76 7.21 -0.16
CA TRP A 114 4.42 7.78 -0.27
C TRP A 114 3.57 7.61 0.99
N GLN A 115 3.75 6.50 1.71
CA GLN A 115 3.10 6.23 3.00
C GLN A 115 3.51 7.25 4.06
N GLN A 116 4.81 7.58 4.15
CA GLN A 116 5.31 8.64 5.03
C GLN A 116 4.72 10.02 4.67
N ALA A 117 4.43 10.24 3.39
CA ALA A 117 3.71 11.41 2.91
C ALA A 117 2.19 11.31 3.07
N GLY A 118 1.67 10.32 3.81
CA GLY A 118 0.25 10.15 4.14
C GLY A 118 -0.65 9.73 2.98
N PHE A 119 -0.08 9.14 1.93
CA PHE A 119 -0.88 8.57 0.84
C PHE A 119 -1.38 7.17 1.22
N GLN A 120 -2.62 6.88 0.82
CA GLN A 120 -3.29 5.60 0.97
C GLN A 120 -3.39 4.90 -0.38
N LEU A 121 -3.37 3.57 -0.36
CA LEU A 121 -3.57 2.77 -1.55
C LEU A 121 -5.00 2.94 -2.06
N SER A 122 -5.15 3.14 -3.37
CA SER A 122 -6.46 3.19 -4.03
C SER A 122 -6.63 2.10 -5.09
N ARG A 123 -5.54 1.64 -5.72
CA ARG A 123 -5.57 0.55 -6.71
C ARG A 123 -4.22 -0.13 -6.89
N VAL A 124 -4.27 -1.44 -7.16
CA VAL A 124 -3.15 -2.20 -7.75
C VAL A 124 -3.59 -2.70 -9.13
N GLY A 125 -2.76 -2.48 -10.15
CA GLY A 125 -2.98 -2.93 -11.51
C GLY A 125 -2.71 -4.42 -11.65
N ILE A 126 -3.60 -5.13 -12.34
CA ILE A 126 -3.48 -6.59 -12.55
C ILE A 126 -2.37 -6.90 -13.54
N THR A 127 -2.33 -6.21 -14.67
CA THR A 127 -1.33 -6.42 -15.70
C THR A 127 0.00 -5.81 -15.28
N ARG A 128 1.07 -6.58 -15.42
CA ARG A 128 2.44 -6.08 -15.28
C ARG A 128 2.79 -5.20 -16.45
N ASP A 129 3.46 -4.10 -16.15
CA ASP A 129 4.06 -3.28 -17.19
C ASP A 129 5.16 -4.09 -17.90
N LYS A 130 5.12 -4.11 -19.25
CA LYS A 130 5.99 -4.97 -20.07
C LYS A 130 7.47 -4.60 -19.97
N THR A 131 7.78 -3.36 -19.60
CA THR A 131 9.16 -2.84 -19.54
C THR A 131 9.74 -2.99 -18.14
N SER A 132 9.00 -2.61 -17.10
CA SER A 132 9.47 -2.68 -15.71
C SER A 132 9.20 -4.02 -15.03
N GLY A 133 8.32 -4.86 -15.59
CA GLY A 133 7.86 -6.10 -14.97
C GLY A 133 7.03 -5.91 -13.69
N CYS A 134 6.80 -4.66 -13.28
CA CYS A 134 6.13 -4.31 -12.03
C CYS A 134 4.62 -4.16 -12.24
N HIS A 135 3.85 -4.43 -11.19
CA HIS A 135 2.45 -4.04 -11.15
C HIS A 135 2.35 -2.53 -10.91
N SER A 136 1.46 -1.83 -11.60
CA SER A 136 1.22 -0.40 -11.31
C SER A 136 0.46 -0.26 -10.00
N VAL A 137 0.78 0.73 -9.19
CA VAL A 137 -0.05 1.16 -8.06
C VAL A 137 -0.59 2.56 -8.30
N MET A 138 -1.74 2.85 -7.69
CA MET A 138 -2.27 4.18 -7.55
C MET A 138 -2.48 4.45 -6.08
N LEU A 139 -1.99 5.60 -5.64
CA LEU A 139 -2.14 6.08 -4.28
C LEU A 139 -2.85 7.43 -4.30
N VAL A 140 -3.59 7.73 -3.24
CA VAL A 140 -4.31 9.00 -3.05
C VAL A 140 -4.10 9.55 -1.66
N ARG A 141 -4.17 10.88 -1.53
CA ARG A 141 -4.29 11.57 -0.26
C ARG A 141 -5.44 12.55 -0.36
N ILE A 142 -6.52 12.29 0.37
CA ILE A 142 -7.69 13.17 0.43
C ILE A 142 -7.34 14.38 1.30
N LEU A 143 -7.63 15.58 0.81
CA LEU A 143 -7.28 16.87 1.43
C LEU A 143 -8.49 17.60 2.01
N ALA A 144 -9.64 17.46 1.36
CA ALA A 144 -10.90 18.06 1.79
C ALA A 144 -11.86 17.01 2.40
N GLU A 145 -12.93 17.45 3.04
CA GLU A 145 -13.99 16.56 3.50
C GLU A 145 -14.71 15.90 2.31
N ALA A 146 -14.31 14.67 2.00
CA ALA A 146 -14.84 13.91 0.87
C ALA A 146 -15.33 12.52 1.32
N PRO A 147 -16.43 12.43 2.10
CA PRO A 147 -16.88 11.18 2.70
C PRO A 147 -17.23 10.12 1.65
N ALA A 148 -17.73 10.51 0.48
CA ALA A 148 -18.01 9.60 -0.63
C ALA A 148 -16.74 8.93 -1.18
N LEU A 149 -15.65 9.70 -1.33
CA LEU A 149 -14.35 9.17 -1.78
C LEU A 149 -13.79 8.17 -0.76
N VAL A 150 -13.80 8.54 0.52
CA VAL A 150 -13.36 7.67 1.63
C VAL A 150 -14.19 6.38 1.66
N ALA A 151 -15.52 6.49 1.55
CA ALA A 151 -16.42 5.34 1.56
C ALA A 151 -16.15 4.40 0.38
N SER A 152 -15.91 4.94 -0.82
CA SER A 152 -15.61 4.15 -2.02
C SER A 152 -14.34 3.29 -1.89
N MET A 153 -13.42 3.64 -0.99
CA MET A 153 -12.18 2.91 -0.73
C MET A 153 -12.30 1.88 0.39
N SER A 154 -13.42 1.82 1.11
CA SER A 154 -13.59 0.99 2.31
C SER A 154 -13.41 -0.52 2.07
N GLU A 155 -13.79 -1.01 0.88
CA GLU A 155 -13.67 -2.42 0.51
C GLU A 155 -12.33 -2.78 -0.14
N LEU A 156 -11.45 -1.81 -0.38
CA LEU A 156 -10.21 -2.04 -1.11
C LEU A 156 -9.34 -3.09 -0.45
N PHE A 157 -9.29 -3.10 0.88
CA PHE A 157 -8.55 -4.10 1.65
C PHE A 157 -9.05 -5.52 1.36
N ALA A 158 -10.36 -5.74 1.45
CA ALA A 158 -10.97 -7.04 1.16
C ALA A 158 -10.73 -7.46 -0.30
N ARG A 159 -10.88 -6.52 -1.24
CA ARG A 159 -10.65 -6.75 -2.68
C ARG A 159 -9.21 -7.17 -2.96
N ILE A 160 -8.23 -6.46 -2.42
CA ILE A 160 -6.81 -6.79 -2.61
C ILE A 160 -6.49 -8.16 -2.04
N ARG A 161 -7.02 -8.52 -0.87
CA ARG A 161 -6.81 -9.86 -0.30
C ARG A 161 -7.30 -10.98 -1.21
N ILE A 162 -8.43 -10.78 -1.88
CA ILE A 162 -8.95 -11.75 -2.85
C ILE A 162 -8.02 -11.82 -4.07
N LEU A 163 -7.67 -10.67 -4.64
CA LEU A 163 -6.82 -10.59 -5.82
C LEU A 163 -5.41 -11.14 -5.58
N LEU A 164 -4.86 -10.98 -4.37
CA LEU A 164 -3.55 -11.54 -3.99
C LEU A 164 -3.48 -13.06 -4.07
N ARG A 165 -4.61 -13.76 -4.01
CA ARG A 165 -4.66 -15.23 -4.19
C ARG A 165 -4.58 -15.66 -5.66
N ARG A 166 -4.88 -14.75 -6.60
CA ARG A 166 -5.00 -15.07 -8.02
C ARG A 166 -4.27 -14.03 -8.87
N GLU A 167 -4.96 -12.96 -9.26
CA GLU A 167 -4.49 -11.98 -10.26
C GLU A 167 -3.23 -11.23 -9.83
N LEU A 168 -3.05 -11.04 -8.51
CA LEU A 168 -1.91 -10.34 -7.90
C LEU A 168 -0.99 -11.29 -7.12
N LYS A 169 -1.15 -12.62 -7.26
CA LYS A 169 -0.33 -13.63 -6.59
C LYS A 169 1.16 -13.49 -6.89
N SER A 170 1.45 -13.00 -8.09
CA SER A 170 2.80 -12.87 -8.60
C SER A 170 3.58 -11.68 -7.99
N ILE A 171 2.93 -10.75 -7.27
CA ILE A 171 3.61 -9.68 -6.54
C ILE A 171 4.58 -10.31 -5.52
N LYS A 172 5.79 -9.77 -5.38
CA LYS A 172 6.73 -10.22 -4.36
C LYS A 172 6.12 -9.97 -2.99
N ALA A 173 6.22 -10.95 -2.09
CA ALA A 173 5.54 -10.85 -0.80
C ALA A 173 6.04 -9.67 0.03
N HIS A 174 7.32 -9.31 -0.11
CA HIS A 174 7.90 -8.12 0.51
C HIS A 174 7.26 -6.81 0.02
N ASP A 175 6.86 -6.71 -1.25
CA ASP A 175 6.14 -5.55 -1.76
C ASP A 175 4.69 -5.51 -1.25
N VAL A 176 4.07 -6.67 -1.03
CA VAL A 176 2.75 -6.77 -0.38
C VAL A 176 2.84 -6.29 1.07
N VAL A 177 3.86 -6.69 1.82
CA VAL A 177 4.11 -6.19 3.18
C VAL A 177 4.19 -4.66 3.21
N ALA A 178 4.92 -4.06 2.26
CA ALA A 178 5.01 -2.61 2.17
C ALA A 178 3.66 -1.93 1.88
N LEU A 179 2.74 -2.61 1.18
CA LEU A 179 1.39 -2.09 0.93
C LEU A 179 0.48 -2.13 2.17
N MET A 180 0.72 -3.04 3.12
CA MET A 180 -0.19 -3.27 4.24
C MET A 180 -0.50 -2.00 5.07
N PRO A 181 0.47 -1.14 5.42
CA PRO A 181 0.20 0.13 6.11
C PRO A 181 -0.59 1.14 5.29
N CYS A 182 -0.57 1.03 3.96
CA CYS A 182 -1.28 1.92 3.06
C CYS A 182 -2.72 1.48 2.80
N LEU A 183 -3.12 0.28 3.27
CA LEU A 183 -4.46 -0.23 3.06
C LEU A 183 -5.46 0.59 3.89
N PRO A 184 -6.63 0.95 3.32
CA PRO A 184 -7.67 1.64 4.08
C PRO A 184 -8.05 0.80 5.31
N LYS A 185 -8.11 1.46 6.48
CA LYS A 185 -8.50 0.80 7.72
C LYS A 185 -9.96 0.37 7.64
N THR A 186 -10.24 -0.91 7.90
CA THR A 186 -11.60 -1.43 7.96
C THR A 186 -12.29 -0.93 9.23
N LYS A 187 -13.46 -0.29 9.10
CA LYS A 187 -14.29 0.10 10.25
C LYS A 187 -14.73 -1.15 11.03
N GLY A 188 -14.66 -1.10 12.37
CA GLY A 188 -15.19 -2.15 13.25
C GLY A 188 -14.19 -3.23 13.68
N ILE A 189 -12.95 -3.20 13.21
CA ILE A 189 -11.88 -4.03 13.80
C ILE A 189 -11.46 -3.38 15.12
N LYS A 190 -11.58 -4.11 16.24
CA LYS A 190 -11.07 -3.66 17.54
C LYS A 190 -9.58 -3.31 17.41
N SER A 191 -9.12 -2.28 18.12
CA SER A 191 -7.68 -1.96 18.18
C SER A 191 -6.88 -3.23 18.55
N PRO A 192 -5.70 -3.47 17.95
CA PRO A 192 -4.87 -4.61 18.28
C PRO A 192 -4.65 -4.82 19.77
N GLU A 193 -4.46 -3.74 20.52
CA GLU A 193 -4.28 -3.72 21.98
C GLU A 193 -5.37 -4.48 22.73
N VAL A 194 -6.62 -4.45 22.24
CA VAL A 194 -7.77 -5.07 22.92
C VAL A 194 -7.75 -6.59 22.81
N TYR A 195 -7.24 -7.14 21.70
CA TYR A 195 -7.23 -8.60 21.49
C TYR A 195 -5.84 -9.22 21.64
N LEU A 196 -4.77 -8.42 21.68
CA LEU A 196 -3.38 -8.89 21.72
C LEU A 196 -3.09 -9.87 22.87
N PRO A 197 -3.54 -9.67 24.12
CA PRO A 197 -3.26 -10.63 25.19
C PRO A 197 -3.85 -12.02 24.92
N SER A 198 -5.12 -12.07 24.48
CA SER A 198 -5.79 -13.33 24.14
C SER A 198 -5.22 -13.99 22.88
N LEU A 199 -4.74 -13.17 21.93
CA LEU A 199 -4.05 -13.63 20.74
C LEU A 199 -2.70 -14.27 21.11
N ALA A 200 -1.91 -13.57 21.94
CA ALA A 200 -0.61 -14.00 22.40
C ALA A 200 -0.70 -15.32 23.17
N ALA A 201 -1.65 -15.43 24.11
CA ALA A 201 -1.87 -16.67 24.86
C ALA A 201 -2.13 -17.88 23.94
N ARG A 202 -2.97 -17.72 22.92
CA ARG A 202 -3.29 -18.82 21.98
C ARG A 202 -2.11 -19.19 21.07
N LEU A 203 -1.36 -18.20 20.59
CA LEU A 203 -0.19 -18.44 19.74
C LEU A 203 0.99 -19.02 20.53
N ASN A 204 1.19 -18.62 21.79
CA ASN A 204 2.17 -19.23 22.68
C ASN A 204 1.80 -20.69 22.98
N LEU A 205 0.54 -20.98 23.29
CA LEU A 205 0.05 -22.36 23.47
C LEU A 205 0.31 -23.22 22.23
N MET A 206 0.05 -22.70 21.02
CA MET A 206 0.38 -23.39 19.78
C MET A 206 1.87 -23.71 19.69
N HIS A 207 2.74 -22.76 20.07
CA HIS A 207 4.19 -22.91 19.95
C HIS A 207 4.75 -23.90 20.97
N GLU A 208 4.37 -23.74 22.24
CA GLU A 208 4.81 -24.59 23.36
C GLU A 208 4.42 -26.05 23.16
N HIS A 209 3.19 -26.30 22.71
CA HIS A 209 2.67 -27.65 22.50
C HIS A 209 2.85 -28.18 21.07
N ARG A 210 3.50 -27.41 20.17
CA ARG A 210 3.73 -27.75 18.76
C ARG A 210 2.45 -28.17 18.02
N LEU A 211 1.36 -27.46 18.27
CA LEU A 211 0.06 -27.73 17.65
C LEU A 211 0.08 -27.35 16.15
N PRO A 212 -0.82 -27.93 15.34
CA PRO A 212 -0.89 -27.63 13.91
C PRO A 212 -1.19 -26.14 13.67
N LEU A 213 -0.30 -25.45 12.97
CA LEU A 213 -0.42 -24.01 12.68
C LEU A 213 -1.70 -23.65 11.89
N ALA A 214 -2.24 -24.60 11.11
CA ALA A 214 -3.46 -24.42 10.33
C ALA A 214 -4.69 -24.12 11.22
N ASP A 215 -4.76 -24.71 12.42
CA ASP A 215 -5.86 -24.50 13.36
C ASP A 215 -5.85 -23.08 13.98
N PHE A 216 -4.74 -22.37 13.81
CA PHE A 216 -4.50 -21.02 14.32
C PHE A 216 -4.45 -19.95 13.20
N ALA A 217 -4.96 -20.26 12.01
CA ALA A 217 -4.84 -19.37 10.84
C ALA A 217 -5.49 -17.98 11.06
N LEU A 218 -6.57 -17.90 11.85
CA LEU A 218 -7.23 -16.63 12.18
C LEU A 218 -6.36 -15.76 13.10
N GLU A 219 -5.70 -16.39 14.06
CA GLU A 219 -4.77 -15.78 15.01
C GLU A 219 -3.55 -15.25 14.25
N VAL A 220 -2.96 -16.07 13.38
CA VAL A 220 -1.85 -15.65 12.53
C VAL A 220 -2.26 -14.46 11.65
N GLN A 221 -3.44 -14.50 11.04
CA GLN A 221 -3.94 -13.37 10.26
C GLN A 221 -4.08 -12.08 11.09
N ARG A 222 -4.55 -12.17 12.34
CA ARG A 222 -4.66 -11.02 13.24
C ARG A 222 -3.29 -10.49 13.64
N LEU A 223 -2.34 -11.38 13.93
CA LEU A 223 -0.95 -11.03 14.19
C LEU A 223 -0.36 -10.27 13.00
N MET A 224 -0.47 -10.80 11.78
CA MET A 224 0.03 -10.14 10.56
C MET A 224 -0.54 -8.72 10.39
N MET A 225 -1.83 -8.52 10.68
CA MET A 225 -2.45 -7.20 10.62
C MET A 225 -1.92 -6.26 11.69
N CYS A 226 -1.77 -6.75 12.93
CA CYS A 226 -1.17 -5.99 14.03
C CYS A 226 0.26 -5.55 13.66
N VAL A 227 1.10 -6.50 13.23
CA VAL A 227 2.47 -6.26 12.77
C VAL A 227 2.54 -5.14 11.72
N ALA A 228 1.65 -5.19 10.73
CA ALA A 228 1.65 -4.20 9.66
C ALA A 228 1.25 -2.78 10.10
N GLU A 229 0.64 -2.62 11.27
CA GLU A 229 0.35 -1.29 11.83
C GLU A 229 1.55 -0.64 12.54
N HIS A 230 2.68 -1.35 12.68
CA HIS A 230 3.87 -0.90 13.40
C HIS A 230 5.02 -0.58 12.41
N PRO A 231 5.23 0.69 12.02
CA PRO A 231 6.23 1.05 11.01
C PRO A 231 7.67 0.68 11.37
N GLN A 232 7.98 0.66 12.67
CA GLN A 232 9.30 0.27 13.19
C GLN A 232 9.60 -1.20 12.87
N LEU A 233 8.62 -2.10 13.04
CA LEU A 233 8.78 -3.51 12.69
C LEU A 233 9.02 -3.69 11.20
N LEU A 234 8.28 -2.97 10.36
CA LEU A 234 8.44 -3.04 8.91
C LEU A 234 9.78 -2.47 8.40
N SER A 235 10.52 -1.77 9.28
CA SER A 235 11.89 -1.32 9.00
C SER A 235 12.95 -2.33 9.40
N ASP A 236 12.64 -3.27 10.30
CA ASP A 236 13.51 -4.39 10.63
C ASP A 236 13.50 -5.43 9.51
N ALA A 237 14.69 -5.79 9.03
CA ALA A 237 14.82 -6.68 7.88
C ALA A 237 14.38 -8.12 8.20
N GLY A 238 14.58 -8.59 9.44
CA GLY A 238 14.19 -9.92 9.89
C GLY A 238 12.68 -10.06 10.00
N ALA A 239 12.07 -9.18 10.80
CA ALA A 239 10.63 -9.17 11.01
C ALA A 239 9.85 -8.91 9.71
N SER A 240 10.34 -8.00 8.85
CA SER A 240 9.73 -7.78 7.53
C SER A 240 9.83 -9.02 6.62
N ALA A 241 10.93 -9.77 6.68
CA ALA A 241 11.09 -10.99 5.88
C ALA A 241 10.18 -12.14 6.37
N GLU A 242 10.01 -12.25 7.68
CA GLU A 242 9.09 -13.22 8.30
C GLU A 242 7.63 -12.92 8.00
N LEU A 243 7.23 -11.64 8.13
CA LEU A 243 5.88 -11.23 7.72
C LEU A 243 5.66 -11.50 6.23
N ALA A 244 6.68 -11.25 5.38
CA ALA A 244 6.60 -11.56 3.95
C ALA A 244 6.37 -13.06 3.71
N LEU A 245 7.04 -13.95 4.45
CA LEU A 245 6.80 -15.40 4.36
C LEU A 245 5.35 -15.75 4.72
N LEU A 246 4.82 -15.17 5.80
CA LEU A 246 3.42 -15.39 6.20
C LEU A 246 2.44 -14.84 5.16
N VAL A 247 2.71 -13.68 4.55
CA VAL A 247 1.91 -13.12 3.46
C VAL A 247 1.92 -14.04 2.24
N ALA A 248 3.09 -14.52 1.83
CA ALA A 248 3.25 -15.44 0.72
C ALA A 248 2.42 -16.71 0.91
N TYR A 249 2.42 -17.26 2.13
CA TYR A 249 1.70 -18.47 2.46
C TYR A 249 0.19 -18.24 2.63
N TYR A 250 -0.23 -17.34 3.53
CA TYR A 250 -1.64 -17.17 3.92
C TYR A 250 -2.46 -16.28 2.98
N TRP A 251 -1.87 -15.22 2.44
CA TRP A 251 -2.60 -14.26 1.61
C TRP A 251 -2.45 -14.56 0.13
N GLN A 252 -1.26 -14.98 -0.31
CA GLN A 252 -0.99 -15.25 -1.72
C GLN A 252 -1.16 -16.72 -2.09
N THR A 253 -1.28 -17.63 -1.12
CA THR A 253 -1.45 -19.08 -1.36
C THR A 253 -0.37 -19.61 -2.33
N LYS A 254 0.87 -19.18 -2.12
CA LYS A 254 2.02 -19.62 -2.93
C LYS A 254 2.29 -21.11 -2.68
N SER A 255 2.57 -21.84 -3.76
CA SER A 255 2.93 -23.25 -3.72
C SER A 255 4.27 -23.44 -3.02
N LEU A 256 4.61 -24.68 -2.69
CA LEU A 256 5.93 -24.97 -2.14
C LEU A 256 7.02 -24.53 -3.12
N GLU A 257 6.90 -24.81 -4.42
CA GLU A 257 7.94 -24.39 -5.39
C GLU A 257 8.13 -22.87 -5.42
N GLU A 258 7.03 -22.10 -5.40
CA GLU A 258 7.10 -20.64 -5.36
C GLU A 258 7.79 -20.13 -4.08
N LEU A 259 7.50 -20.75 -2.94
CA LEU A 259 8.13 -20.42 -1.65
C LEU A 259 9.60 -20.87 -1.59
N GLN A 260 9.98 -21.97 -2.25
CA GLN A 260 11.36 -22.40 -2.38
C GLN A 260 12.17 -21.36 -3.17
N ILE A 261 11.61 -20.84 -4.27
CA ILE A 261 12.26 -19.80 -5.09
C ILE A 261 12.41 -18.49 -4.32
N GLU A 262 11.34 -18.01 -3.69
CA GLU A 262 11.33 -16.67 -3.08
C GLU A 262 12.01 -16.64 -1.70
N PHE A 263 11.85 -17.70 -0.90
CA PHE A 263 12.31 -17.74 0.49
C PHE A 263 13.38 -18.79 0.77
N LYS A 264 13.85 -19.53 -0.23
CA LYS A 264 14.88 -20.58 -0.09
C LYS A 264 14.50 -21.66 0.92
N VAL A 265 13.21 -21.98 1.00
CA VAL A 265 12.73 -23.16 1.73
C VAL A 265 13.15 -24.40 0.93
N THR A 266 13.42 -25.54 1.57
CA THR A 266 13.88 -26.78 0.90
C THR A 266 12.81 -27.86 0.87
N GLY A 267 11.83 -27.83 1.80
CA GLY A 267 10.73 -28.80 1.82
C GLY A 267 9.65 -28.46 2.85
N GLN A 268 8.57 -29.26 2.86
CA GLN A 268 7.36 -28.99 3.65
C GLN A 268 7.63 -28.98 5.17
N LYS A 269 8.48 -29.87 5.67
CA LYS A 269 8.85 -29.90 7.10
C LYS A 269 9.58 -28.62 7.53
N GLN A 270 10.53 -28.16 6.71
CA GLN A 270 11.23 -26.89 6.97
C GLN A 270 10.27 -25.71 6.85
N LEU A 271 9.35 -25.72 5.87
CA LEU A 271 8.35 -24.67 5.73
C LEU A 271 7.52 -24.50 7.00
N GLN A 272 6.94 -25.59 7.51
CA GLN A 272 6.12 -25.56 8.72
C GLN A 272 6.89 -25.05 9.94
N SER A 273 8.13 -25.51 10.12
CA SER A 273 9.00 -25.02 11.19
C SER A 273 9.32 -23.53 11.06
N ARG A 274 9.59 -23.04 9.83
CA ARG A 274 9.85 -21.62 9.58
C ARG A 274 8.62 -20.74 9.77
N LEU A 275 7.44 -21.21 9.36
CA LEU A 275 6.19 -20.49 9.60
C LEU A 275 5.89 -20.36 11.10
N ALA A 276 6.02 -21.46 11.86
CA ALA A 276 5.82 -21.43 13.31
C ALA A 276 6.84 -20.54 14.04
N ALA A 277 8.11 -20.55 13.60
CA ALA A 277 9.14 -19.67 14.14
C ALA A 277 8.86 -18.18 13.83
N ALA A 278 8.47 -17.87 12.59
CA ALA A 278 8.09 -16.51 12.18
C ALA A 278 6.92 -15.97 13.01
N VAL A 279 5.91 -16.80 13.30
CA VAL A 279 4.79 -16.42 14.16
C VAL A 279 5.26 -16.10 15.58
N LYS A 280 6.17 -16.92 16.14
CA LYS A 280 6.71 -16.68 17.49
C LYS A 280 7.54 -15.41 17.57
N HIS A 281 8.46 -15.21 16.63
CA HIS A 281 9.33 -14.03 16.62
C HIS A 281 8.54 -12.72 16.43
N LEU A 282 7.57 -12.70 15.51
CA LEU A 282 6.68 -11.54 15.35
C LEU A 282 5.80 -11.28 16.58
N LEU A 283 5.37 -12.34 17.27
CA LEU A 283 4.57 -12.20 18.49
C LEU A 283 5.39 -11.63 19.65
N ASP A 284 6.60 -12.13 19.84
CA ASP A 284 7.53 -11.65 20.88
C ASP A 284 7.82 -10.17 20.68
N TRP A 285 8.09 -9.78 19.43
CA TRP A 285 8.36 -8.39 19.09
C TRP A 285 7.22 -7.44 19.44
N ILE A 286 5.97 -7.79 19.16
CA ILE A 286 4.83 -6.91 19.48
C ILE A 286 4.49 -6.92 20.99
N SER A 287 5.02 -7.90 21.73
CA SER A 287 4.77 -8.03 23.16
C SER A 287 5.84 -7.33 24.03
N GLU A 288 6.94 -6.88 23.42
CA GLU A 288 7.99 -6.04 24.03
C GLU A 288 7.62 -4.54 23.98
#